data_AF-A0A0C9M0F8-F1
#
_entry.id   AF-A0A0C9M0F8-F1
#
_cell.length_a   1.000
_cell.length_b   1.000
_cell.length_c   1.000
_cell.angle_alpha   90.00
_cell.angle_beta   90.00
_cell.angle_gamma   90.00
#
_symmetry.space_group_name_H-M   'P 1'
#
loop_
_entity.id
_entity.type
_entity.pdbx_description
1 polymer ?
#
loop_
_entity_poly.entity_id
_entity_poly.type
_entity_poly.pdbx_seq_one_letter_code
_entity_poly.pdbx_strand_id
1 'polypeptide(L)'
;MKISLATVFVSLLSLAVNAQNVVNVDVPKVNEMIYNKELLNITYSIIGTQTTNPPLNNYYPDSLSVDFVWTEHANTANTLSLQVSTGLNTNPYPGGTQNVQRKETFRVPNCHFFSRYPPTTFDFSLVFTPIYNTITRSNGSIVEPTGTPQDRIIVPLAVTVDNSTFPKC
;
A
#
# COMPACT_ATOMS: atom_id res chain seq x y z
N MET A 1 45.83 23.51 -30.00
CA MET A 1 46.14 22.67 -28.82
C MET A 1 44.83 22.47 -28.07
N LYS A 2 44.23 21.27 -28.16
CA LYS A 2 42.89 20.98 -27.59
C LYS A 2 43.08 20.46 -26.17
N ILE A 3 42.57 21.18 -25.17
CA ILE A 3 42.47 20.69 -23.79
C ILE A 3 41.09 20.05 -23.66
N SER A 4 41.06 18.73 -23.50
CA SER A 4 39.83 17.97 -23.28
C SER A 4 39.60 17.88 -21.77
N LEU A 5 38.58 18.56 -21.25
CA LEU A 5 38.12 18.37 -19.86
C LEU A 5 37.36 17.05 -19.78
N ALA A 6 37.94 16.07 -19.09
CA ALA A 6 37.24 14.84 -18.73
C ALA A 6 36.33 15.10 -17.53
N THR A 7 35.02 15.10 -17.77
CA THR A 7 34.01 15.18 -16.71
C THR A 7 33.96 13.85 -15.96
N VAL A 8 34.36 13.84 -14.69
CA VAL A 8 34.23 12.67 -13.81
C VAL A 8 32.78 12.60 -13.34
N PHE A 9 32.01 11.66 -13.90
CA PHE A 9 30.65 11.35 -13.47
C PHE A 9 30.75 10.41 -12.25
N VAL A 10 30.65 10.97 -11.04
CA VAL A 10 30.56 10.17 -9.81
C VAL A 10 29.12 9.66 -9.71
N SER A 11 28.90 8.44 -10.17
CA SER A 11 27.66 7.70 -9.92
C SER A 11 27.58 7.35 -8.43
N LEU A 12 26.75 8.08 -7.67
CA LEU A 12 26.29 7.62 -6.37
C LEU A 12 25.49 6.33 -6.58
N LEU A 13 26.09 5.18 -6.30
CA LEU A 13 25.33 3.96 -6.04
C LEU A 13 24.60 4.16 -4.71
N SER A 14 23.33 4.55 -4.78
CA SER A 14 22.40 4.34 -3.68
C SER A 14 22.26 2.82 -3.49
N LEU A 15 22.83 2.31 -2.41
CA LEU A 15 22.48 0.99 -1.89
C LEU A 15 20.97 1.04 -1.59
N ALA A 16 20.15 0.49 -2.48
CA ALA A 16 18.76 0.22 -2.21
C ALA A 16 18.74 -0.80 -1.06
N VAL A 17 18.52 -0.31 0.16
CA VAL A 17 18.12 -1.16 1.28
C VAL A 17 16.76 -1.70 0.88
N ASN A 18 16.73 -2.93 0.38
CA ASN A 18 15.48 -3.60 0.04
C ASN A 18 14.69 -3.79 1.33
N ALA A 19 13.68 -2.96 1.54
CA ALA A 19 12.67 -3.20 2.56
C ALA A 19 12.09 -4.61 2.35
N GLN A 20 11.96 -5.38 3.43
CA GLN A 20 11.46 -6.74 3.35
C GLN A 20 9.95 -6.72 3.17
N ASN A 21 9.45 -7.43 2.14
CA ASN A 21 8.03 -7.49 1.80
C ASN A 21 7.33 -8.61 2.58
N VAL A 22 7.04 -8.37 3.85
CA VAL A 22 6.34 -9.30 4.75
C VAL A 22 4.82 -9.26 4.60
N VAL A 23 4.28 -8.16 4.05
CA VAL A 23 2.89 -8.03 3.64
C VAL A 23 2.82 -7.97 2.12
N ASN A 24 2.00 -8.83 1.52
CA ASN A 24 1.67 -8.81 0.09
C ASN A 24 0.19 -8.52 -0.12
N VAL A 25 -0.15 -7.65 -1.08
CA VAL A 25 -1.55 -7.45 -1.48
C VAL A 25 -1.87 -8.38 -2.64
N ASP A 26 -2.79 -9.31 -2.41
CA ASP A 26 -3.19 -10.31 -3.40
C ASP A 26 -4.32 -9.77 -4.30
N VAL A 27 -5.27 -9.02 -3.72
CA VAL A 27 -6.43 -8.41 -4.38
C VAL A 27 -6.73 -7.06 -3.71
N PRO A 28 -7.02 -5.98 -4.46
CA PRO A 28 -7.10 -5.94 -5.92
C PRO A 28 -5.73 -6.02 -6.60
N LYS A 29 -5.73 -6.39 -7.89
CA LYS A 29 -4.56 -6.28 -8.76
C LYS A 29 -4.36 -4.84 -9.22
N VAL A 30 -3.14 -4.55 -9.66
CA VAL A 30 -2.78 -3.27 -10.28
C VAL A 30 -3.72 -3.00 -11.46
N ASN A 31 -4.36 -1.83 -11.45
CA ASN A 31 -5.34 -1.38 -12.44
C ASN A 31 -6.57 -2.30 -12.57
N GLU A 32 -6.90 -3.05 -11.52
CA GLU A 32 -8.17 -3.78 -11.49
C GLU A 32 -9.33 -2.81 -11.64
N MET A 33 -10.30 -3.20 -12.49
CA MET A 33 -11.47 -2.40 -12.77
C MET A 33 -12.46 -2.52 -11.62
N ILE A 34 -12.85 -1.39 -11.04
CA ILE A 34 -13.84 -1.30 -9.98
C ILE A 34 -15.05 -0.48 -10.45
N TYR A 35 -16.22 -0.83 -9.92
CA TYR A 35 -17.48 -0.18 -10.25
C TYR A 35 -18.07 0.51 -9.03
N ASN A 36 -18.72 1.65 -9.24
CA ASN A 36 -19.39 2.40 -8.18
C ASN A 36 -20.43 1.54 -7.45
N LYS A 37 -20.57 1.74 -6.13
CA LYS A 37 -21.49 1.00 -5.23
C LYS A 37 -21.22 -0.49 -5.05
N GLU A 38 -20.26 -1.09 -5.77
CA GLU A 38 -19.91 -2.49 -5.60
C GLU A 38 -19.06 -2.73 -4.35
N LEU A 39 -19.05 -3.99 -3.89
CA LEU A 39 -18.13 -4.45 -2.86
C LEU A 39 -16.83 -4.89 -3.50
N LEU A 40 -15.76 -4.13 -3.25
CA LEU A 40 -14.40 -4.48 -3.59
C LEU A 40 -13.83 -5.43 -2.52
N ASN A 41 -13.43 -6.61 -2.95
CA ASN A 41 -12.70 -7.54 -2.08
C ASN A 41 -11.25 -7.08 -1.93
N ILE A 42 -10.76 -7.09 -0.71
CA ILE A 42 -9.36 -6.83 -0.39
C ILE A 42 -8.81 -8.11 0.22
N THR A 43 -7.75 -8.63 -0.37
CA THR A 43 -7.06 -9.83 0.12
C THR A 43 -5.59 -9.53 0.23
N TYR A 44 -5.01 -9.83 1.39
CA TYR A 44 -3.59 -9.63 1.65
C TYR A 44 -3.02 -10.85 2.37
N SER A 45 -1.76 -11.13 2.11
CA SER A 45 -1.01 -12.25 2.67
C SER A 45 0.12 -11.75 3.55
N ILE A 46 0.23 -12.35 4.73
CA ILE A 46 1.39 -12.20 5.61
C ILE A 46 2.37 -13.32 5.25
N ILE A 47 3.54 -12.95 4.76
CA ILE A 47 4.57 -13.88 4.32
C ILE A 47 5.28 -14.45 5.54
N GLY A 48 5.26 -15.77 5.69
CA GLY A 48 6.00 -16.45 6.76
C GLY A 48 7.51 -16.36 6.52
N THR A 49 8.31 -16.03 7.53
CA THR A 49 9.76 -15.85 7.35
C THR A 49 10.46 -17.09 6.78
N GLN A 50 9.97 -18.30 7.09
CA GLN A 50 10.56 -19.55 6.61
C GLN A 50 10.06 -19.98 5.21
N THR A 51 9.11 -19.26 4.62
CA THR A 51 8.61 -19.59 3.27
C THR A 51 9.49 -19.03 2.15
N THR A 52 10.52 -18.27 2.51
CA THR A 52 11.48 -17.64 1.59
C THR A 52 12.87 -18.24 1.75
N ASN A 53 13.68 -18.19 0.70
CA ASN A 53 15.07 -18.66 0.72
C ASN A 53 16.02 -17.59 0.16
N PRO A 54 16.89 -16.97 0.98
CA PRO A 54 17.05 -17.21 2.43
C PRO A 54 15.84 -16.70 3.23
N PRO A 55 15.60 -17.22 4.46
CA PRO A 55 14.53 -16.75 5.32
C PRO A 55 14.59 -15.23 5.58
N LEU A 56 13.43 -14.58 5.62
CA LEU A 56 13.32 -13.14 5.94
C LEU A 56 13.67 -12.86 7.40
N ASN A 57 14.19 -11.66 7.67
CA ASN A 57 14.31 -11.14 9.03
C ASN A 57 12.90 -10.76 9.53
N ASN A 58 12.61 -11.03 10.79
CA ASN A 58 11.27 -11.01 11.35
C ASN A 58 10.86 -9.61 11.81
N TYR A 59 10.66 -8.67 10.88
CA TYR A 59 10.11 -7.37 11.23
C TYR A 59 8.73 -7.16 10.62
N TYR A 60 7.74 -7.75 11.30
CA TYR A 60 6.33 -7.63 10.94
C TYR A 60 5.73 -6.35 11.51
N PRO A 61 4.82 -5.68 10.77
CA PRO A 61 4.02 -4.60 11.31
C PRO A 61 3.07 -5.12 12.40
N ASP A 62 2.72 -4.28 13.35
CA ASP A 62 1.72 -4.58 14.40
C ASP A 62 0.30 -4.57 13.83
N SER A 63 0.07 -3.76 12.81
CA SER A 63 -1.20 -3.72 12.08
C SER A 63 -1.03 -3.11 10.69
N LEU A 64 -2.09 -3.15 9.89
CA LEU A 64 -2.15 -2.53 8.57
C LEU A 64 -3.35 -1.58 8.49
N SER A 65 -3.16 -0.40 7.90
CA SER A 65 -4.26 0.47 7.49
C SER A 65 -4.42 0.47 5.98
N VAL A 66 -5.65 0.74 5.53
CA VAL A 66 -5.98 0.86 4.11
C VAL A 66 -6.73 2.16 3.92
N ASP A 67 -6.25 2.97 2.98
CA ASP A 67 -6.89 4.21 2.57
C ASP A 67 -7.22 4.16 1.07
N PHE A 68 -8.42 4.61 0.69
CA PHE A 68 -8.78 4.89 -0.69
C PHE A 68 -8.37 6.31 -1.00
N VAL A 69 -7.41 6.48 -1.91
CA VAL A 69 -6.76 7.75 -2.21
C VAL A 69 -7.06 8.14 -3.65
N TRP A 70 -7.34 9.43 -3.86
CA TRP A 70 -7.50 10.00 -5.18
C TRP A 70 -6.69 11.29 -5.34
N THR A 71 -6.03 11.41 -6.48
CA THR A 71 -5.08 12.48 -6.79
C THR A 71 -5.44 13.12 -8.11
N GLU A 72 -5.52 14.46 -8.14
CA GLU A 72 -5.82 15.21 -9.36
C GLU A 72 -4.63 15.17 -10.34
N HIS A 73 -4.89 14.85 -11.61
CA HIS A 73 -3.85 14.75 -12.65
C HIS A 73 -3.09 16.07 -12.84
N ALA A 74 -3.81 17.19 -12.82
CA ALA A 74 -3.25 18.53 -13.03
C ALA A 74 -2.52 19.08 -11.80
N ASN A 75 -2.78 18.52 -10.61
CA ASN A 75 -2.21 18.99 -9.36
C ASN A 75 -2.06 17.85 -8.36
N THR A 76 -0.89 17.20 -8.36
CA THR A 76 -0.63 16.07 -7.46
C THR A 76 -0.62 16.46 -5.98
N ALA A 77 -0.49 17.75 -5.64
CA ALA A 77 -0.64 18.24 -4.27
C ALA A 77 -2.11 18.20 -3.81
N ASN A 78 -3.07 18.19 -4.75
CA ASN A 78 -4.47 17.92 -4.47
C ASN A 78 -4.70 16.39 -4.41
N THR A 79 -4.21 15.80 -3.32
CA THR A 79 -4.44 14.41 -2.96
C THR A 79 -5.37 14.34 -1.77
N LEU A 80 -6.41 13.52 -1.89
CA LEU A 80 -7.45 13.32 -0.88
C LEU A 80 -7.55 11.83 -0.55
N SER A 81 -8.03 11.51 0.64
CA SER A 81 -8.16 10.13 1.09
C SER A 81 -9.43 9.88 1.89
N LEU A 82 -9.84 8.61 1.90
CA LEU A 82 -10.90 8.05 2.72
C LEU A 82 -10.34 6.79 3.39
N GLN A 83 -10.40 6.74 4.72
CA GLN A 83 -10.00 5.54 5.46
C GLN A 83 -10.96 4.39 5.17
N VAL A 84 -10.43 3.31 4.62
CA VAL A 84 -11.17 2.08 4.29
C VAL A 84 -11.19 1.14 5.48
N SER A 85 -10.01 0.89 6.07
CA SER A 85 -9.87 -0.01 7.21
C SER A 85 -8.63 0.35 8.03
N THR A 86 -8.62 -0.03 9.30
CA THR A 86 -7.52 0.22 10.24
C THR A 86 -7.42 -0.94 11.23
N GLY A 87 -6.23 -1.17 11.78
CA GLY A 87 -6.00 -2.25 12.73
C GLY A 87 -6.08 -3.65 12.11
N LEU A 88 -5.87 -3.77 10.80
CA LEU A 88 -5.88 -5.05 10.10
C LEU A 88 -4.75 -5.96 10.62
N ASN A 89 -5.05 -7.24 10.80
CA ASN A 89 -4.18 -8.20 11.48
C ASN A 89 -3.02 -8.64 10.59
N THR A 90 -1.80 -8.41 11.08
CA THR A 90 -0.54 -8.72 10.41
C THR A 90 0.27 -9.82 11.10
N ASN A 91 -0.33 -10.54 12.05
CA ASN A 91 0.33 -11.65 12.73
C ASN A 91 0.63 -12.78 11.73
N PRO A 92 1.90 -13.23 11.65
CA PRO A 92 2.28 -14.36 10.81
C PRO A 92 1.74 -15.67 11.39
N TYR A 93 1.78 -16.73 10.59
CA TYR A 93 1.55 -18.08 11.10
C TYR A 93 2.58 -18.40 12.21
N PRO A 94 2.23 -19.15 13.26
CA PRO A 94 3.18 -19.56 14.29
C PRO A 94 4.50 -20.09 13.72
N GLY A 95 5.61 -19.51 14.15
CA GLY A 95 6.95 -19.86 13.66
C GLY A 95 7.27 -19.40 12.23
N GLY A 96 6.37 -18.72 11.52
CA GLY A 96 6.60 -18.22 10.17
C GLY A 96 6.71 -19.33 9.12
N THR A 97 6.14 -20.51 9.37
CA THR A 97 6.29 -21.70 8.51
C THR A 97 5.42 -21.69 7.26
N GLN A 98 4.40 -20.84 7.21
CA GLN A 98 3.51 -20.67 6.06
C GLN A 98 3.02 -19.23 5.94
N ASN A 99 2.52 -18.88 4.76
CA ASN A 99 1.85 -17.61 4.53
C ASN A 99 0.43 -17.67 5.11
N VAL A 100 -0.07 -16.53 5.60
CA VAL A 100 -1.44 -16.40 6.11
C VAL A 100 -2.19 -15.37 5.27
N GLN A 101 -3.26 -15.82 4.62
CA GLN A 101 -4.14 -14.92 3.89
C GLN A 101 -5.22 -14.35 4.80
N ARG A 102 -5.52 -13.07 4.60
CA ARG A 102 -6.55 -12.30 5.29
C ARG A 102 -7.45 -11.62 4.26
N LYS A 103 -8.68 -11.33 4.65
CA LYS A 103 -9.69 -10.73 3.77
C LYS A 103 -10.36 -9.55 4.47
N GLU A 104 -10.68 -8.54 3.68
CA GLU A 104 -11.43 -7.35 4.05
C GLU A 104 -12.32 -6.98 2.85
N THR A 105 -13.37 -6.18 3.08
CA THR A 105 -14.24 -5.69 2.00
C THR A 105 -14.43 -4.20 2.11
N PHE A 106 -14.40 -3.51 0.98
CA PHE A 106 -14.65 -2.08 0.88
C PHE A 106 -15.84 -1.82 -0.04
N ARG A 107 -16.80 -0.99 0.38
CA ARG A 107 -17.85 -0.52 -0.53
C ARG A 107 -17.32 0.66 -1.33
N VAL A 108 -17.16 0.48 -2.63
CA VAL A 108 -16.72 1.54 -3.55
C VAL A 108 -17.70 2.71 -3.46
N PRO A 109 -17.22 3.97 -3.44
CA PRO A 109 -18.08 5.14 -3.38
C PRO A 109 -19.17 5.12 -4.45
N ASN A 110 -20.25 5.84 -4.16
CA ASN A 110 -21.33 5.97 -5.12
C ASN A 110 -20.91 6.88 -6.30
N CYS A 111 -21.76 6.93 -7.30
CA CYS A 111 -21.58 7.77 -8.47
C CYS A 111 -21.48 9.29 -8.21
N HIS A 112 -22.10 9.84 -7.15
CA HIS A 112 -21.99 11.28 -6.84
C HIS A 112 -20.57 11.65 -6.43
N PHE A 113 -19.89 10.74 -5.74
CA PHE A 113 -18.46 10.87 -5.46
C PHE A 113 -17.66 11.00 -6.76
N PHE A 114 -17.91 10.11 -7.73
CA PHE A 114 -17.22 10.15 -9.02
C PHE A 114 -17.68 11.28 -9.96
N SER A 115 -18.85 11.88 -9.72
CA SER A 115 -19.24 13.13 -10.38
C SER A 115 -18.41 14.32 -9.87
N ARG A 116 -18.01 14.31 -8.58
CA ARG A 116 -17.13 15.33 -8.00
C ARG A 116 -15.65 15.08 -8.28
N TYR A 117 -15.26 13.80 -8.36
CA TYR A 117 -13.90 13.37 -8.65
C TYR A 117 -13.92 12.42 -9.87
N PRO A 118 -13.99 12.95 -11.10
CA PRO A 118 -14.10 12.14 -12.30
C PRO A 118 -12.85 11.28 -12.56
N PRO A 119 -12.97 9.99 -12.97
CA PRO A 119 -11.83 9.17 -13.40
C PRO A 119 -11.05 9.71 -14.60
N THR A 120 -11.61 10.66 -15.32
CA THR A 120 -10.93 11.37 -16.41
C THR A 120 -9.96 12.45 -15.93
N THR A 121 -10.03 12.85 -14.66
CA THR A 121 -9.20 13.93 -14.08
C THR A 121 -8.52 13.55 -12.76
N PHE A 122 -8.84 12.38 -12.21
CA PHE A 122 -8.28 11.84 -10.98
C PHE A 122 -7.79 10.41 -11.18
N ASP A 123 -6.64 10.10 -10.59
CA ASP A 123 -6.18 8.74 -10.39
C ASP A 123 -6.68 8.21 -9.04
N PHE A 124 -6.98 6.92 -8.98
CA PHE A 124 -7.47 6.25 -7.77
C PHE A 124 -6.53 5.12 -7.35
N SER A 125 -6.35 4.94 -6.05
CA SER A 125 -5.56 3.85 -5.50
C SER A 125 -6.05 3.40 -4.13
N LEU A 126 -5.76 2.15 -3.77
CA LEU A 126 -5.70 1.74 -2.38
C LEU A 126 -4.26 1.84 -1.90
N VAL A 127 -4.07 2.53 -0.79
CA VAL A 127 -2.78 2.67 -0.11
C VAL A 127 -2.82 1.86 1.17
N PHE A 128 -1.99 0.83 1.23
CA PHE A 128 -1.82 -0.02 2.40
C PHE A 128 -0.60 0.47 3.18
N THR A 129 -0.81 0.90 4.41
CA THR A 129 0.25 1.46 5.26
C THR A 129 0.52 0.52 6.43
N PRO A 130 1.67 -0.18 6.44
CA PRO A 130 2.11 -0.96 7.58
C PRO A 130 2.35 -0.04 8.80
N ILE A 131 1.80 -0.40 9.96
CA ILE A 131 1.95 0.35 11.21
C ILE A 131 2.88 -0.43 12.14
N TYR A 132 3.96 0.22 12.57
CA TYR A 132 4.91 -0.31 13.55
C TYR A 132 4.89 0.58 14.78
N ASN A 133 4.49 0.03 15.92
CA ASN A 133 4.42 0.71 17.19
C ASN A 133 5.79 0.68 17.88
N THR A 134 6.14 1.79 18.52
CA THR A 134 7.33 1.86 19.36
C THR A 134 7.10 1.06 20.64
N ILE A 135 8.01 0.13 20.96
CA ILE A 135 7.94 -0.61 22.22
C ILE A 135 8.63 0.23 23.30
N THR A 136 7.85 0.78 24.24
CA THR A 136 8.37 1.46 25.43
C THR A 136 8.43 0.48 26.60
N ARG A 137 9.62 0.26 27.16
CA ARG A 137 9.78 -0.58 28.36
C ARG A 137 9.23 0.12 29.60
N SER A 138 9.00 -0.65 30.66
CA SER A 138 8.53 -0.15 31.97
C SER A 138 9.43 0.90 32.63
N ASN A 139 10.72 0.96 32.25
CA ASN A 139 11.67 1.98 32.70
C ASN A 139 11.71 3.23 31.80
N GLY A 140 10.79 3.35 30.84
CA GLY A 140 10.73 4.46 29.88
C GLY A 140 11.73 4.38 28.73
N SER A 141 12.56 3.34 28.63
CA SER A 141 13.46 3.17 27.48
C SER A 141 12.69 2.71 26.25
N ILE A 142 12.91 3.37 25.11
CA ILE A 142 12.41 2.91 23.81
C ILE A 142 13.28 1.74 23.35
N VAL A 143 12.64 0.64 22.93
CA VAL A 143 13.31 -0.43 22.19
C VAL A 143 13.21 -0.08 20.73
N GLU A 144 14.34 0.27 20.14
CA GLU A 144 14.39 0.46 18.69
C GLU A 144 14.09 -0.87 18.00
N PRO A 145 13.14 -0.89 17.04
CA PRO A 145 12.84 -2.09 16.30
C PRO A 145 14.07 -2.62 15.54
N THR A 146 14.26 -3.94 15.55
CA THR A 146 15.46 -4.60 15.02
C THR A 146 15.43 -4.86 13.51
N GLY A 147 14.46 -4.31 12.78
CA GLY A 147 14.35 -4.48 11.33
C GLY A 147 13.91 -3.23 10.60
N THR A 148 14.03 -3.28 9.26
CA THR A 148 13.64 -2.17 8.38
C THR A 148 12.14 -2.22 8.13
N PRO A 149 11.37 -1.17 8.47
CA PRO A 149 9.96 -1.10 8.16
C PRO A 149 9.69 -1.31 6.66
N GLN A 150 8.67 -2.10 6.34
CA GLN A 150 8.16 -2.19 4.98
C GLN A 150 7.51 -0.86 4.56
N ASP A 151 7.82 -0.39 3.35
CA ASP A 151 7.16 0.77 2.75
C ASP A 151 5.67 0.52 2.50
N ARG A 152 4.93 1.61 2.33
CA ARG A 152 3.52 1.57 1.91
C ARG A 152 3.38 0.84 0.55
N ILE A 153 2.33 0.05 0.43
CA ILE A 153 1.98 -0.64 -0.82
C ILE A 153 0.87 0.16 -1.49
N ILE A 154 1.09 0.60 -2.73
CA ILE A 154 0.12 1.38 -3.49
C ILE A 154 -0.41 0.50 -4.61
N VAL A 155 -1.72 0.27 -4.62
CA VAL A 155 -2.42 -0.47 -5.67
C VAL A 155 -3.28 0.52 -6.46
N PRO A 156 -2.85 0.94 -7.66
CA PRO A 156 -3.69 1.79 -8.51
C PRO A 156 -4.90 1.01 -9.00
N LEU A 157 -6.02 1.71 -9.19
CA LEU A 157 -7.32 1.16 -9.58
C LEU A 157 -7.83 1.86 -10.84
N ALA A 158 -8.50 1.09 -11.70
CA ALA A 158 -9.27 1.65 -12.80
C ALA A 158 -10.72 1.78 -12.37
N VAL A 159 -11.33 2.95 -12.54
CA VAL A 159 -12.73 3.18 -12.14
C VAL A 159 -13.63 3.29 -13.36
N THR A 160 -14.69 2.49 -13.36
CA THR A 160 -15.81 2.63 -14.30
C THR A 160 -17.06 3.04 -13.53
N VAL A 161 -17.69 4.14 -13.95
CA VAL A 161 -18.95 4.59 -13.36
C VAL A 161 -20.10 4.09 -14.21
N ASP A 162 -20.90 3.18 -13.65
CA ASP A 162 -22.15 2.77 -14.25
C ASP A 162 -23.23 3.84 -14.04
N ASN A 163 -23.58 4.49 -15.15
CA ASN A 163 -24.61 5.52 -15.26
C ASN A 163 -25.92 4.98 -15.88
N SER A 164 -26.06 3.67 -15.99
CA SER A 164 -27.17 3.03 -16.70
C SER A 164 -28.48 2.91 -15.88
N THR A 165 -28.43 3.11 -14.57
CA THR A 165 -29.60 2.92 -13.67
C THR A 165 -30.19 4.24 -13.17
N PHE A 166 -31.53 4.33 -13.08
CA PHE A 166 -32.27 5.53 -12.69
C PHE A 166 -32.59 5.56 -11.16
N PRO A 167 -32.52 6.72 -10.45
CA PRO A 167 -32.10 8.02 -10.96
C PRO A 167 -30.67 7.95 -11.46
N LYS A 168 -30.46 8.52 -12.65
CA LYS A 168 -29.14 8.62 -13.24
C LYS A 168 -28.23 9.25 -12.19
N CYS A 169 -27.13 8.58 -11.99
CA CYS A 169 -25.89 9.29 -12.08
C CYS A 169 -25.47 9.17 -13.55
#